data_AF-A0A969E4J4-F1
#
_entry.id   AF-A0A969E4J4-F1
#
_cell.length_a   1.000
_cell.length_b   1.000
_cell.length_c   1.000
_cell.angle_alpha   90.00
_cell.angle_beta   90.00
_cell.angle_gamma   90.00
#
_symmetry.space_group_name_H-M   'P 1'
#
loop_
_entity.id
_entity.type
_entity.pdbx_description
1 polymer ?
#
loop_
_entity_poly.entity_id
_entity_poly.type
_entity_poly.pdbx_seq_one_letter_code
_entity_poly.pdbx_strand_id
1 'polypeptide(L)' 'MHNKFSEFEKHKTWILETADGTICWVVGHRLDERFKIQADTKACFSMVFSR' A
#
# COMPACT_ATOMS: atom_id res chain seq x y z
N MET A 1 10.93 -18.89 11.50
CA MET A 1 9.82 -18.93 10.52
C MET A 1 9.88 -17.65 9.70
N HIS A 2 10.32 -17.72 8.44
CA HIS A 2 10.49 -16.54 7.58
C HIS A 2 9.28 -16.41 6.65
N ASN A 3 8.39 -15.47 6.94
CA ASN A 3 7.23 -15.18 6.09
C ASN A 3 7.68 -14.31 4.89
N LYS A 4 8.53 -14.88 4.02
CA LYS A 4 8.92 -14.27 2.75
C LYS A 4 7.88 -14.68 1.72
N PHE A 5 7.08 -13.71 1.27
CA PHE A 5 6.16 -13.86 0.14
C PHE A 5 6.82 -14.64 -1.00
N SER A 6 6.14 -15.71 -1.44
CA SER A 6 6.48 -16.45 -2.66
C SER A 6 6.52 -15.49 -3.85
N GLU A 7 7.46 -15.67 -4.78
CA GLU A 7 7.59 -14.82 -5.98
C GLU A 7 6.29 -14.73 -6.80
N PHE A 8 5.44 -15.76 -6.70
CA PHE A 8 4.12 -15.81 -7.34
C PHE A 8 3.09 -14.85 -6.74
N GLU A 9 3.18 -14.51 -5.46
CA GLU A 9 2.26 -13.55 -4.82
C GLU A 9 2.63 -12.10 -5.18
N LYS A 10 3.93 -11.80 -5.33
CA LYS A 10 4.41 -10.47 -5.70
C LYS A 10 3.92 -10.01 -7.08
N HIS A 11 3.76 -10.93 -8.04
CA HIS A 11 3.31 -10.60 -9.40
C HIS A 11 1.79 -10.41 -9.56
N LYS A 12 0.98 -10.78 -8.55
CA LYS A 12 -0.48 -10.70 -8.60
C LYS A 12 -1.07 -9.68 -7.64
N THR A 13 -0.22 -8.89 -6.99
CA THR A 13 -0.62 -7.96 -5.93
C THR A 13 -0.66 -6.54 -6.48
N TRP A 14 -1.77 -5.85 -6.23
CA TRP A 14 -1.91 -4.45 -6.61
C TRP A 14 -1.12 -3.57 -5.65
N ILE A 15 -0.39 -2.61 -6.21
CA ILE A 15 0.32 -1.59 -5.45
C ILE A 15 -0.23 -0.22 -5.82
N LEU A 16 -0.35 0.65 -4.83
CA LEU A 16 -0.52 2.07 -5.01
C LEU A 16 0.84 2.71 -4.83
N GLU A 17 1.29 3.45 -5.83
CA GLU A 17 2.53 4.22 -5.79
C GLU A 17 2.27 5.69 -6.12
N THR A 18 3.14 6.56 -5.60
CA THR A 18 3.26 7.94 -6.04
C THR A 18 3.88 8.03 -7.44
N ALA A 19 3.74 9.18 -8.09
CA ALA A 19 4.34 9.43 -9.40
C ALA A 19 5.88 9.30 -9.43
N ASP A 20 6.54 9.40 -8.28
CA ASP A 20 7.99 9.20 -8.13
C ASP A 20 8.40 7.74 -7.86
N GLY A 21 7.44 6.80 -7.85
CA GLY A 21 7.67 5.37 -7.64
C GLY A 21 7.72 4.94 -6.17
N THR A 22 7.34 5.80 -5.23
CA THR A 22 7.24 5.41 -3.81
C THR A 22 5.96 4.60 -3.57
N ILE A 23 6.11 3.38 -3.06
CA ILE A 23 4.97 2.52 -2.73
C ILE A 23 4.26 3.05 -1.47
N CYS A 24 3.01 3.50 -1.64
CA CYS A 24 2.13 3.97 -0.57
C CYS A 24 1.36 2.83 0.09
N TRP A 25 0.87 1.89 -0.71
CA TRP A 25 0.01 0.80 -0.23
C TRP A 25 0.22 -0.46 -1.07
N VAL A 26 0.41 -1.58 -0.41
CA VAL A 26 0.28 -2.90 -1.01
C VAL A 26 -1.11 -3.40 -0.67
N VAL A 27 -2.01 -3.42 -1.66
CA VAL A 27 -3.44 -3.67 -1.48
C VAL A 27 -3.64 -5.03 -0.81
N GLY A 28 -4.38 -5.04 0.31
CA GLY A 28 -4.65 -6.24 1.10
C GLY A 28 -3.50 -6.74 1.99
N HIS A 29 -2.35 -6.04 2.02
CA HIS A 29 -1.18 -6.49 2.79
C HIS A 29 -0.63 -5.43 3.75
N ARG A 30 -0.23 -4.26 3.27
CA ARG A 30 0.47 -3.26 4.11
C ARG A 30 0.33 -1.85 3.56
N LEU A 31 -0.11 -0.92 4.41
CA LEU A 31 -0.02 0.53 4.16
C LEU A 31 1.34 1.06 4.65
N ASP A 32 1.98 1.94 3.89
CA ASP A 32 3.21 2.61 4.32
C ASP A 32 2.90 3.69 5.38
N GLU A 33 3.65 3.67 6.48
CA GLU A 33 3.44 4.53 7.64
C GLU A 33 3.50 6.02 7.31
N ARG A 34 4.27 6.40 6.28
CA ARG A 34 4.42 7.81 5.86
C ARG A 34 3.13 8.42 5.30
N PHE A 35 2.21 7.57 4.85
CA PHE A 35 0.94 7.98 4.24
C PHE A 35 -0.24 7.79 5.19
N LYS A 36 0.00 7.48 6.47
CA LYS A 36 -1.06 7.42 7.47
C LYS A 36 -1.60 8.81 7.78
N ILE A 37 -2.91 8.86 8.01
CA ILE A 37 -3.59 10.05 8.49
C ILE A 37 -3.12 10.33 9.92
N GLN A 38 -2.57 11.52 10.12
CA GLN A 38 -2.16 12.07 11.42
C GLN A 38 -3.12 13.17 11.85
N ALA A 39 -2.99 13.62 13.11
CA ALA A 39 -3.88 14.64 13.68
C ALA A 39 -3.86 15.99 12.92
N ASP A 40 -2.75 16.28 12.22
CA ASP A 40 -2.55 17.49 11.43
C ASP A 40 -2.90 17.32 9.94
N THR A 41 -3.30 16.12 9.51
CA THR A 41 -3.62 15.82 8.10
C THR A 41 -4.84 16.61 7.65
N LYS A 42 -4.66 17.44 6.61
CA LYS A 42 -5.70 18.35 6.10
C LYS A 42 -6.57 17.74 5.01
N ALA A 43 -6.04 16.77 4.28
CA ALA A 43 -6.73 16.09 3.20
C ALA A 43 -6.31 14.62 3.19
N CYS A 44 -7.27 13.75 2.94
CA CYS A 44 -7.01 12.33 2.77
C CYS A 44 -7.69 11.86 1.47
N PHE A 45 -7.07 10.86 0.84
CA PHE A 45 -7.62 10.24 -0.35
C PHE A 45 -8.20 8.89 0.03
N SER A 46 -9.51 8.73 -0.21
CA SER A 46 -10.24 7.50 0.06
C SER A 46 -10.35 6.69 -1.23
N MET A 47 -9.92 5.44 -1.18
CA MET A 47 -10.15 4.48 -2.25
C MET A 47 -10.62 3.16 -1.65
N VAL A 48 -11.51 2.51 -2.37
CA VAL A 48 -11.95 1.15 -2.07
C VAL A 48 -11.50 0.28 -3.23
N PHE A 49 -10.78 -0.79 -2.92
CA PHE A 49 -10.43 -1.82 -3.88
C PHE A 49 -11.31 -3.04 -3.62
N SER A 50 -12.12 -3.42 -4.60
CA SER A 50 -12.88 -4.67 -4.63
C SER A 50 -12.38 -5.54 -5.78
N ARG A 51 -12.08 -6.81 -5.50
CA ARG A 51 -11.64 -7.78 -6.49
C ARG A 51 -12.81 -8.54 -7.10
#